data_AF-A0A933NYL4-F1
#
_entry.id   AF-A0A933NYL4-F1
#
_cell.length_a   1.000
_cell.length_b   1.000
_cell.length_c   1.000
_cell.angle_alpha   90.00
_cell.angle_beta   90.00
_cell.angle_gamma   90.00
#
_symmetry.space_group_name_H-M   'P 1'
#
loop_
_entity.id
_entity.type
_entity.pdbx_description
1 polymer ?
#
loop_
_entity_poly.entity_id
_entity_poly.type
_entity_poly.pdbx_seq_one_letter_code
_entity_poly.pdbx_strand_id
1 'polypeptide(L)' 'MERIHITQHTTLGAAWIAGWLFSIGFLHLDFWMGLLGFFVWPYFLGVHFTAVAG' A
#
# COMPACT_ATOMS: atom_id res chain seq x y z
N MET A 1 3.99 26.24 -25.35
CA MET A 1 3.28 24.98 -25.04
C MET A 1 3.94 24.40 -23.81
N GLU A 2 3.26 24.43 -22.67
CA GLU A 2 3.79 23.87 -21.42
C GLU A 2 3.73 22.35 -21.52
N ARG A 3 4.91 21.70 -21.50
CA ARG A 3 5.03 20.24 -21.62
C ARG A 3 4.63 19.65 -20.28
N ILE A 4 3.36 19.30 -20.12
CA ILE A 4 2.85 18.61 -18.94
C ILE A 4 3.54 17.25 -18.89
N HIS A 5 4.60 17.14 -18.08
CA HIS A 5 5.33 15.90 -17.88
C HIS A 5 4.45 15.04 -16.97
N ILE A 6 3.70 14.11 -17.56
CA ILE A 6 2.89 13.17 -16.79
C ILE A 6 3.86 12.20 -16.10
N THR A 7 4.25 12.52 -14.88
CA THR A 7 4.98 11.61 -13.99
C THR A 7 4.04 10.47 -13.64
N GLN A 8 4.35 9.29 -14.14
CA GLN A 8 3.53 8.09 -13.97
C GLN A 8 3.58 7.62 -12.51
N HIS A 9 2.57 7.96 -11.70
CA HIS A 9 2.41 7.53 -10.31
C HIS A 9 2.07 6.02 -10.15
N THR A 10 2.11 5.25 -11.24
CA THR A 10 1.79 3.81 -11.26
C THR A 10 2.69 2.99 -10.35
N THR A 11 3.93 3.42 -10.09
CA THR A 11 4.86 2.73 -9.19
C THR A 11 4.35 2.67 -7.75
N LEU A 12 3.70 3.73 -7.26
CA LEU A 12 3.11 3.74 -5.92
C LEU A 12 1.90 2.82 -5.83
N GLY A 13 1.02 2.83 -6.84
CA GLY A 13 -0.13 1.92 -6.91
C GLY A 13 0.28 0.45 -7.05
N ALA A 14 1.31 0.16 -7.84
CA ALA A 14 1.85 -1.18 -7.98
C ALA A 14 2.51 -1.67 -6.69
N ALA A 15 3.31 -0.82 -6.02
CA ALA A 15 3.89 -1.14 -4.71
C ALA A 15 2.80 -1.34 -3.64
N TRP A 16 1.71 -0.57 -3.73
CA TRP A 16 0.55 -0.71 -2.85
C TRP A 16 -0.14 -2.06 -2.98
N ILE A 17 -0.46 -2.47 -4.22
CA ILE A 17 -1.10 -3.76 -4.50
C ILE A 17 -0.16 -4.92 -4.21
N ALA A 18 1.12 -4.81 -4.59
CA ALA A 18 2.13 -5.83 -4.32
C ALA A 18 2.34 -6.02 -2.82
N GLY A 19 2.37 -4.92 -2.08
CA GLY A 19 2.23 -4.93 -0.63
C GLY A 19 0.99 -5.71 -0.26
N TRP A 20 -0.20 -5.20 -0.56
CA TRP A 20 -1.48 -5.82 -0.17
C TRP A 20 -1.55 -7.34 -0.33
N LEU A 21 -1.19 -7.85 -1.51
CA LEU A 21 -1.15 -9.28 -1.81
C LEU A 21 -0.11 -10.03 -0.96
N PHE A 22 1.05 -9.42 -0.70
CA PHE A 22 2.06 -9.97 0.18
C PHE A 22 1.56 -10.18 1.61
N SER A 23 0.88 -9.22 2.26
CA SER A 23 0.39 -9.48 3.64
C SER A 23 -0.77 -10.47 3.68
N ILE A 24 -1.63 -10.53 2.66
CA ILE A 24 -2.66 -11.58 2.60
C ILE A 24 -2.00 -12.97 2.61
N GLY A 25 -1.00 -13.17 1.75
CA GLY A 25 -0.27 -14.44 1.68
C GLY A 25 0.61 -14.71 2.91
N PHE A 26 1.27 -13.68 3.45
CA PHE A 26 2.16 -13.79 4.60
C PHE A 26 1.40 -14.12 5.89
N LEU A 27 0.22 -13.51 6.12
CA LEU A 27 -0.61 -13.78 7.30
C LEU A 27 -1.63 -14.91 7.08
N HIS A 28 -1.71 -15.46 5.87
CA HIS A 28 -2.69 -16.49 5.50
C HIS A 28 -4.14 -16.05 5.84
N LEU A 29 -4.47 -14.80 5.52
CA LEU A 29 -5.77 -14.21 5.86
C LEU A 29 -6.87 -14.79 4.97
N ASP A 30 -8.00 -15.15 5.57
CA ASP A 30 -9.22 -15.47 4.80
C ASP A 30 -9.63 -14.28 3.93
N PHE A 31 -10.37 -14.52 2.85
CA PHE A 31 -10.74 -13.49 1.86
C PHE A 31 -11.31 -12.20 2.50
N TRP A 32 -12.18 -12.34 3.51
CA TRP A 32 -12.77 -11.22 4.24
C TRP A 32 -11.75 -10.46 5.09
N MET A 33 -10.81 -11.17 5.70
CA MET A 33 -9.71 -10.58 6.47
C MET A 33 -8.68 -9.92 5.56
N GLY A 34 -8.47 -10.44 4.35
CA GLY A 34 -7.65 -9.80 3.33
C GLY A 34 -8.27 -8.51 2.79
N LEU A 35 -9.59 -8.47 2.62
CA LEU A 35 -10.34 -7.27 2.23
C LEU A 35 -10.25 -6.18 3.32
N LEU A 36 -10.46 -6.55 4.60
CA LEU A 36 -10.24 -5.63 5.72
C LEU A 36 -8.78 -5.20 5.82
N GLY A 37 -7.85 -6.11 5.53
CA GLY A 37 -6.42 -5.85 5.43
C GLY A 37 -6.09 -4.72 4.46
N PHE A 38 -6.78 -4.60 3.32
CA PHE A 38 -6.57 -3.49 2.38
C PHE A 38 -6.80 -2.11 3.01
N PHE A 39 -7.80 -1.99 3.88
CA PHE A 39 -8.15 -0.74 4.57
C PHE A 39 -7.33 -0.51 5.84
N VAL A 40 -6.96 -1.57 6.56
CA VAL A 40 -6.15 -1.51 7.79
C VAL A 40 -4.67 -1.26 7.47
N TRP A 41 -4.19 -1.78 6.36
CA TRP A 41 -2.81 -1.60 5.90
C TRP A 41 -2.32 -0.14 5.90
N PRO A 42 -2.99 0.85 5.28
CA PRO A 42 -2.52 2.24 5.25
C PRO A 42 -2.32 2.84 6.63
N TYR A 43 -3.16 2.45 7.57
CA TYR A 43 -3.01 2.87 8.96
C TYR A 43 -1.70 2.33 9.55
N PHE A 44 -1.40 1.04 9.38
CA PHE A 44 -0.13 0.45 9.84
C PHE A 44 1.09 1.06 9.17
N LEU A 45 1.08 1.22 7.84
CA LEU A 45 2.17 1.90 7.13
C LEU A 45 2.37 3.32 7.65
N GLY A 46 1.29 4.08 7.85
CA GLY A 46 1.35 5.43 8.41
C GLY A 46 2.01 5.46 9.78
N VAL A 47 1.55 4.61 10.71
CA VAL A 47 2.14 4.51 12.05
C VAL A 47 3.62 4.14 11.98
N HIS A 48 4.01 3.13 11.18
CA HIS A 48 5.41 2.72 11.06
C HIS A 48 6.31 3.78 10.40
N PHE A 49 5.83 4.47 9.37
CA PHE A 49 6.60 5.54 8.73
C PHE A 49 6.72 6.77 9.64
N THR A 50 5.70 7.09 10.44
CA THR A 50 5.79 8.18 11.44
C THR A 50 6.77 7.84 12.55
N ALA A 51 6.82 6.56 12.98
CA ALA A 51 7.79 6.09 13.97
C ALA A 51 9.24 6.11 13.46
N VAL A 52 9.46 5.99 12.15
CA VAL A 52 10.78 6.13 11.51
C VAL A 52 11.19 7.60 11.31
N ALA A 53 10.23 8.52 11.25
CA ALA A 53 10.47 9.94 10.99
C ALA A 53 10.66 10.79 12.27
N GLY A 54 10.53 10.19 13.47
CA GLY A 54 10.69 10.83 14.78
C GLY A 54 12.02 10.55 15.44
#